data_AF-A0A426SHL1-F1
#
_entry.id   AF-A0A426SHL1-F1
#
_cell.length_a   1.000
_cell.length_b   1.000
_cell.length_c   1.000
_cell.angle_alpha   90.00
_cell.angle_beta   90.00
_cell.angle_gamma   90.00
#
_symmetry.space_group_name_H-M   'P 1'
#
loop_
_entity.id
_entity.type
_entity.pdbx_description
1 polymer ?
#
loop_
_entity_poly.entity_id
_entity_poly.type
_entity_poly.pdbx_seq_one_letter_code
_entity_poly.pdbx_strand_id
1 'polypeptide(L)'
;MILALSPEGGSPARQIHDQISGLITTGRLGRGERLPSVRQLAADLAVAPGTVAKAYHSLEADGLLVTRVGSGTRVSDDAAPVSSAVAQAARHLATAARDEGLSLEDVLRVLRSSW
;
A
#
# COMPACT_ATOMS: atom_id res chain seq x y z
N MET A 1 -6.67 9.01 -5.47
CA MET A 1 -6.23 7.79 -4.74
C MET A 1 -7.34 7.43 -3.75
N ILE A 2 -7.85 6.20 -3.77
CA ILE A 2 -8.90 5.76 -2.83
C ILE A 2 -8.23 4.83 -1.82
N LEU A 3 -8.15 5.26 -0.57
CA LEU A 3 -7.73 4.45 0.57
C LEU A 3 -8.90 4.35 1.55
N ALA A 4 -9.09 3.20 2.18
CA ALA A 4 -10.15 2.98 3.16
C ALA A 4 -9.56 2.39 4.44
N LEU A 5 -9.80 3.04 5.59
CA LEU A 5 -9.33 2.56 6.88
C LEU A 5 -10.44 1.74 7.55
N SER A 6 -10.08 0.60 8.12
CA SER A 6 -10.99 -0.24 8.91
C SER A 6 -10.59 -0.18 10.39
N PRO A 7 -11.55 -0.06 11.32
CA PRO A 7 -11.25 -0.01 12.75
C PRO A 7 -10.71 -1.34 13.29
N GLU A 8 -11.05 -2.46 12.65
CA GLU A 8 -10.50 -3.80 12.95
C GLU A 8 -9.07 -4.02 12.42
N GLY A 9 -8.62 -3.19 11.47
CA GLY A 9 -7.26 -3.26 10.96
C GLY A 9 -6.28 -2.72 12.00
N GLY A 10 -5.02 -3.19 11.97
CA GLY A 10 -3.96 -2.64 12.84
C GLY A 10 -3.80 -1.13 12.72
N SER A 11 -2.79 -0.53 13.37
CA SER A 11 -2.69 0.95 13.46
C SER A 11 -2.94 1.68 12.11
N PRO A 12 -3.68 2.81 12.08
CA PRO A 12 -4.02 3.50 10.83
C PRO A 12 -2.81 3.80 9.93
N ALA A 13 -1.65 4.10 10.52
CA ALA A 13 -0.40 4.29 9.78
C ALA A 13 0.02 3.05 8.99
N ARG A 14 -0.13 1.86 9.60
CA ARG A 14 0.14 0.57 8.94
C ARG A 14 -0.85 0.30 7.81
N GLN A 15 -2.13 0.59 8.01
CA GLN A 15 -3.12 0.41 6.95
C GLN A 15 -2.86 1.32 5.75
N ILE A 16 -2.48 2.59 5.97
CA ILE A 16 -2.09 3.53 4.91
C ILE A 16 -0.85 3.01 4.18
N HIS A 17 0.16 2.57 4.93
CA HIS A 17 1.37 1.96 4.38
C HIS A 17 1.03 0.77 3.47
N ASP A 18 0.31 -0.22 3.99
CA ASP A 18 0.04 -1.47 3.29
C ASP A 18 -0.78 -1.23 2.01
N GLN A 19 -1.74 -0.31 2.06
CA GLN A 19 -2.54 0.03 0.88
C GLN A 19 -1.73 0.79 -0.18
N ILE A 20 -0.93 1.79 0.19
CA ILE A 20 -0.10 2.51 -0.78
C ILE A 20 0.96 1.59 -1.39
N SER A 21 1.62 0.77 -0.57
CA SER A 21 2.56 -0.26 -1.02
C SER A 21 1.89 -1.19 -2.03
N GLY A 22 0.71 -1.73 -1.71
CA GLY A 22 -0.07 -2.55 -2.63
C GLY A 22 -0.42 -1.84 -3.94
N LEU A 23 -0.79 -0.55 -3.90
CA LEU A 23 -1.04 0.23 -5.12
C LEU A 23 0.22 0.40 -5.98
N ILE A 24 1.38 0.64 -5.39
CA ILE A 24 2.67 0.74 -6.09
C ILE A 24 3.05 -0.61 -6.69
N THR A 25 3.03 -1.67 -5.87
CA THR A 25 3.39 -3.03 -6.27
C THR A 25 2.50 -3.55 -7.40
N THR A 26 1.21 -3.19 -7.41
CA THR A 26 0.27 -3.57 -8.47
C THR A 26 0.30 -2.67 -9.71
N GLY A 27 1.14 -1.63 -9.71
CA GLY A 27 1.28 -0.65 -10.80
C GLY A 27 0.11 0.34 -10.90
N ARG A 28 -0.78 0.41 -9.90
CA ARG A 28 -1.85 1.42 -9.84
C ARG A 28 -1.35 2.80 -9.45
N LEU A 29 -0.24 2.86 -8.73
CA LEU A 29 0.58 4.05 -8.58
C LEU A 29 1.87 3.85 -9.36
N GLY A 30 2.09 4.69 -10.37
CA GLY A 30 3.25 4.61 -11.26
C GLY A 30 4.51 5.24 -10.65
N ARG A 31 5.67 4.89 -11.19
CA ARG A 31 6.95 5.52 -10.86
C ARG A 31 6.88 7.04 -11.08
N GLY A 32 7.46 7.81 -10.16
CA GLY A 32 7.45 9.28 -10.20
C GLY A 32 6.08 9.92 -9.96
N GLU A 33 5.00 9.14 -9.80
CA GLU A 33 3.66 9.65 -9.54
C GLU A 33 3.63 10.41 -8.21
N ARG A 34 2.94 11.55 -8.20
CA ARG A 34 2.88 12.43 -7.04
C ARG A 34 1.81 11.96 -6.08
N LEU A 35 2.17 11.80 -4.82
CA LEU A 35 1.22 11.52 -3.75
C LEU A 35 0.59 12.81 -3.22
N PRO A 36 -0.62 12.73 -2.63
CA PRO A 36 -1.17 13.83 -1.84
C PRO A 36 -0.22 14.22 -0.71
N SER A 37 -0.26 15.49 -0.32
CA SER A 37 0.49 15.94 0.85
C SER A 37 0.01 15.24 2.12
N VAL A 38 0.86 15.16 3.14
CA VAL A 38 0.51 14.63 4.47
C VAL A 38 -0.78 15.27 5.00
N ARG A 39 -0.92 16.60 4.87
CA ARG A 39 -2.10 17.33 5.34
C ARG A 39 -3.35 17.00 4.52
N GLN A 40 -3.22 16.89 3.20
CA GLN A 40 -4.35 16.54 2.33
C GLN A 40 -4.85 15.13 2.64
N LEU A 41 -3.96 14.14 2.66
CA LEU A 41 -4.37 12.76 2.90
C LEU A 41 -4.91 12.56 4.33
N ALA A 42 -4.37 13.29 5.31
CA ALA A 42 -4.89 13.27 6.67
C ALA A 42 -6.33 13.79 6.75
N ALA A 43 -6.64 14.86 6.01
CA ALA A 43 -7.99 15.39 5.91
C ALA A 43 -8.93 14.41 5.19
N ASP A 44 -8.49 13.85 4.06
CA ASP A 44 -9.27 12.90 3.26
C ASP A 44 -9.64 11.63 4.06
N LEU A 45 -8.74 11.18 4.95
CA LEU A 45 -8.93 9.99 5.78
C LEU A 45 -9.42 10.27 7.20
N ALA A 46 -9.64 11.55 7.55
CA ALA A 46 -9.99 11.98 8.90
C ALA A 46 -9.06 11.42 10.00
N VAL A 47 -7.75 11.45 9.77
CA VAL A 47 -6.72 11.01 10.74
C VAL A 47 -5.78 12.14 11.14
N ALA A 48 -5.06 11.97 12.25
CA ALA A 48 -4.00 12.90 12.62
C ALA A 48 -2.89 12.97 11.54
N PRO A 49 -2.37 14.16 11.19
CA PRO A 49 -1.28 14.30 10.21
C PRO A 49 -0.04 13.46 10.53
N GLY A 50 0.28 13.29 11.82
CA GLY A 50 1.39 12.44 12.27
C GLY A 50 1.25 10.96 11.86
N THR A 51 0.01 10.47 11.74
CA THR A 51 -0.28 9.11 11.26
C THR A 51 0.14 8.93 9.80
N VAL A 52 -0.23 9.88 8.95
CA VAL A 52 0.15 9.87 7.53
C VAL A 52 1.64 10.06 7.39
N ALA A 53 2.24 11.00 8.14
CA ALA A 53 3.69 11.22 8.14
C ALA A 53 4.46 9.95 8.51
N LYS A 54 3.99 9.22 9.53
CA LYS A 54 4.57 7.93 9.92
C LYS A 54 4.47 6.89 8.81
N ALA A 55 3.32 6.80 8.14
CA ALA A 55 3.15 5.88 7.01
C ALA A 55 4.08 6.21 5.85
N TYR A 56 4.16 7.49 5.46
CA TYR A 56 5.04 7.95 4.38
C TYR A 56 6.51 7.71 4.71
N HIS A 57 6.93 7.98 5.94
CA HIS A 57 8.29 7.71 6.38
C HIS A 57 8.66 6.21 6.30
N SER A 58 7.73 5.32 6.67
CA SER A 58 7.92 3.88 6.51
C SER A 58 8.04 3.48 5.05
N LEU A 59 7.20 4.03 4.16
CA LEU A 59 7.28 3.77 2.72
C LEU A 59 8.57 4.30 2.08
N GLU A 60 9.12 5.41 2.59
CA GLU A 60 10.43 5.91 2.19
C GLU A 60 11.56 4.99 2.65
N ALA A 61 11.49 4.49 3.89
CA ALA A 61 12.45 3.51 4.41
C ALA A 61 12.44 2.21 3.59
N ASP A 62 11.27 1.82 3.08
CA ASP A 62 11.11 0.67 2.18
C ASP A 62 11.54 0.97 0.72
N GLY A 63 11.99 2.20 0.42
CA GLY A 63 12.42 2.62 -0.91
C GLY A 63 11.29 2.81 -1.92
N LEU A 64 10.03 2.78 -1.47
CA LEU A 64 8.84 2.89 -2.33
C LEU A 64 8.49 4.35 -2.64
N LEU A 65 8.81 5.27 -1.74
CA LEU A 65 8.58 6.71 -1.92
C LEU A 65 9.88 7.50 -1.84
N VAL A 66 9.85 8.70 -2.40
CA VAL A 66 10.87 9.73 -2.24
C VAL A 66 10.21 11.08 -2.01
N THR A 67 10.61 11.77 -0.93
CA THR A 67 10.21 13.17 -0.69
C THR A 67 11.37 14.10 -1.01
N ARG A 68 11.07 15.13 -1.80
CA ARG A 68 12.01 16.24 -2.07
C ARG A 68 11.42 17.54 -1.54
N VAL A 69 12.23 18.30 -0.80
CA VAL A 69 11.85 19.61 -0.26
C VAL A 69 11.32 20.50 -1.41
N GLY A 70 10.15 21.11 -1.22
CA GLY A 70 9.47 21.95 -2.22
C GLY A 70 8.75 21.21 -3.36
N SER A 71 9.10 19.94 -3.64
CA SER A 71 8.51 19.16 -4.74
C SER A 71 7.44 18.15 -4.27
N GLY A 72 7.36 17.90 -2.96
CA GLY A 72 6.43 16.93 -2.38
C GLY A 72 6.94 15.49 -2.42
N THR A 73 6.05 14.56 -2.12
CA THR A 73 6.32 13.12 -2.06
C THR A 73 5.87 12.43 -3.35
N ARG A 74 6.69 11.52 -3.88
CA ARG A 74 6.44 10.76 -5.10
C ARG A 74 6.79 9.29 -4.93
N VAL A 75 6.23 8.44 -5.78
CA VAL A 75 6.69 7.05 -5.92
C VAL A 75 8.12 7.05 -6.44
N SER A 76 8.98 6.25 -5.81
CA SER A 76 10.38 6.10 -6.21
C SER A 76 10.48 5.53 -7.63
N ASP A 77 11.46 6.00 -8.40
CA ASP A 77 11.76 5.45 -9.72
C ASP A 77 12.32 4.02 -9.62
N ASP A 78 12.93 3.69 -8.47
CA ASP A 78 13.49 2.38 -8.16
C ASP A 78 12.45 1.43 -7.56
N ALA A 79 11.22 1.89 -7.28
CA ALA A 79 10.13 1.02 -6.89
C ALA A 79 9.89 0.02 -8.04
N ALA A 80 10.35 -1.22 -7.87
CA ALA A 80 10.15 -2.30 -8.82
C ALA A 80 8.68 -2.74 -8.75
N PRO A 81 7.86 -2.49 -9.79
CA PRO A 81 6.53 -3.05 -9.81
C PRO A 81 6.68 -4.57 -9.89
N VAL A 82 5.89 -5.29 -9.09
CA VAL A 82 5.69 -6.72 -9.35
C VAL A 82 5.06 -6.83 -10.74
N SER A 83 5.48 -7.83 -11.53
CA SER A 83 4.90 -8.09 -12.84
C SER A 83 3.37 -7.97 -12.78
N SER A 84 2.78 -7.22 -13.71
CA SER A 84 1.34 -6.97 -13.75
C SER A 84 0.53 -8.27 -13.73
N ALA A 85 1.08 -9.34 -14.32
CA ALA A 85 0.52 -10.69 -14.28
C ALA A 85 0.49 -11.28 -12.86
N VAL A 86 1.57 -11.15 -12.09
CA VAL A 86 1.66 -11.64 -10.70
C VAL A 86 0.74 -10.82 -9.78
N ALA A 87 0.69 -9.50 -9.98
CA ALA A 87 -0.24 -8.64 -9.26
C ALA A 87 -1.72 -9.01 -9.54
N GLN A 88 -2.06 -9.39 -10.78
CA GLN A 88 -3.39 -9.87 -11.13
C GLN A 88 -3.69 -11.23 -10.51
N ALA A 89 -2.75 -12.17 -10.54
CA ALA A 89 -2.88 -13.47 -9.89
C ALA A 89 -3.11 -13.33 -8.38
N ALA A 90 -2.37 -12.45 -7.71
CA ALA A 90 -2.54 -12.17 -6.29
C ALA A 90 -3.93 -11.60 -5.97
N ARG A 91 -4.49 -10.72 -6.82
CA ARG A 91 -5.85 -10.22 -6.66
C ARG A 91 -6.90 -11.32 -6.83
N HIS A 92 -6.76 -12.16 -7.85
CA HIS A 92 -7.69 -13.28 -8.06
C HIS A 92 -7.66 -14.24 -6.88
N LEU A 93 -6.48 -14.57 -6.37
CA LEU A 93 -6.32 -15.39 -5.17
C LEU A 93 -6.98 -14.75 -3.95
N ALA A 94 -6.77 -13.46 -3.71
CA ALA A 94 -7.36 -12.75 -2.58
C ALA A 94 -8.89 -12.69 -2.65
N THR A 95 -9.46 -12.56 -3.85
CA THR A 95 -10.92 -12.63 -4.05
C THR A 95 -11.44 -14.03 -3.74
N ALA A 96 -10.87 -15.07 -4.36
CA ALA A 96 -11.29 -16.45 -4.14
C ALA A 96 -11.19 -16.86 -2.65
N ALA A 97 -10.10 -16.48 -1.98
CA ALA A 97 -9.91 -16.74 -0.56
C ALA A 97 -10.98 -16.09 0.33
N ARG A 98 -11.40 -14.86 0.01
CA ARG A 98 -12.48 -14.19 0.75
C ARG A 98 -13.83 -14.85 0.52
N ASP A 99 -14.10 -15.26 -0.72
CA ASP A 99 -15.34 -15.96 -1.07
C ASP A 99 -15.46 -17.31 -0.35
N GLU A 100 -14.32 -17.94 -0.05
CA GLU A 100 -14.22 -19.19 0.74
C GLU A 100 -14.06 -18.95 2.26
N GLY A 101 -13.98 -17.70 2.72
CA GLY A 101 -13.80 -17.37 4.13
C GLY A 101 -12.43 -17.72 4.71
N LEU A 102 -11.40 -17.89 3.86
CA LEU A 102 -10.04 -18.18 4.29
C LEU A 102 -9.38 -16.96 4.94
N SER A 103 -8.66 -17.20 6.03
CA SER A 103 -7.83 -16.17 6.64
C SER A 103 -6.59 -15.88 5.79
N LEU A 104 -6.01 -14.69 5.92
CA LEU A 104 -4.72 -14.37 5.29
C LEU A 104 -3.63 -15.38 5.66
N GLU A 105 -3.66 -15.91 6.89
CA GLU A 105 -2.71 -16.92 7.34
C GLU A 105 -2.85 -18.22 6.54
N ASP A 106 -4.08 -18.67 6.30
CA ASP A 106 -4.35 -19.87 5.50
C ASP A 106 -3.90 -19.67 4.05
N VAL A 107 -4.18 -18.51 3.47
CA VAL A 107 -3.73 -18.16 2.11
C VAL A 107 -2.21 -18.19 2.01
N LEU A 108 -1.52 -17.62 2.99
CA LEU A 108 -0.06 -17.64 3.03
C LEU A 108 0.49 -19.06 3.21
N ARG A 109 -0.20 -19.92 3.97
CA ARG A 109 0.18 -21.33 4.13
C ARG A 109 0.12 -22.09 2.80
N VAL A 110 -0.97 -21.92 2.04
CA VAL A 110 -1.14 -22.53 0.70
C VAL A 110 -0.12 -22.00 -0.31
N LEU A 111 0.13 -20.70 -0.32
CA LEU A 111 1.16 -20.11 -1.19
C LEU A 111 2.55 -20.66 -0.89
N ARG A 112 2.90 -20.80 0.40
CA ARG A 112 4.21 -21.35 0.82
C ARG A 112 4.39 -22.80 0.43
N SER A 113 3.34 -23.62 0.44
CA SER A 113 3.44 -25.03 0.02
C SER A 113 3.50 -25.23 -1.49
N SER A 114 3.23 -24.17 -2.26
CA SER A 114 3.19 -24.20 -3.73
C SER A 114 4.52 -23.77 -4.38
N TRP A 115 5.53 -23.44 -3.57
CA TRP A 115 6.90 -23.15 -3.99
C TRP A 115 7.82 -24.30 -3.60
#